data_AF-A0A174SY99-F1
#
_entry.id   AF-A0A174SY99-F1
#
_cell.length_a   1.000
_cell.length_b   1.000
_cell.length_c   1.000
_cell.angle_alpha   90.00
_cell.angle_beta   90.00
_cell.angle_gamma   90.00
#
_symmetry.space_group_name_H-M   'P 1'
#
loop_
_entity.id
_entity.type
_entity.pdbx_description
1 polymer ?
#
loop_
_entity_poly.entity_id
_entity_poly.type
_entity_poly.pdbx_seq_one_letter_code
_entity_poly.pdbx_strand_id
1 'polypeptide(L)'
;MMRKLLFFGVFAVLESGLVWTQNLKVHTIGDSTMADYMENTTRTRGWGEMLQEFFSKEVQVINYARGGRSSRSFWKEGRWDKVKENISPGDYEECSSSKKSTCS
;
A
#
# COMPACT_ATOMS: atom_id res chain seq x y z
N MET A 1 12.52 -4.56 53.08
CA MET A 1 12.79 -5.24 51.80
C MET A 1 11.57 -5.35 50.85
N MET A 2 10.35 -5.01 51.25
CA MET A 2 9.14 -5.10 50.37
C MET A 2 8.87 -3.86 49.49
N ARG A 3 9.57 -2.73 49.70
CA ARG A 3 9.34 -1.49 48.93
C ARG A 3 10.00 -1.45 47.54
N LYS A 4 10.90 -2.39 47.24
CA LYS A 4 11.54 -2.53 45.91
C LYS A 4 10.72 -3.42 44.96
N LEU A 5 9.94 -4.35 45.49
CA LEU A 5 9.09 -5.26 44.71
C LEU A 5 7.88 -4.55 44.07
N LEU A 6 7.37 -3.49 44.70
CA LEU A 6 6.27 -2.69 44.15
C LEU A 6 6.67 -1.85 42.93
N PHE A 7 7.95 -1.52 42.75
CA PHE A 7 8.43 -0.74 41.59
C PHE A 7 8.66 -1.59 40.34
N PHE A 8 9.03 -2.87 40.47
CA PHE A 8 9.20 -3.77 39.33
C PHE A 8 7.86 -4.21 38.71
N GLY A 9 6.81 -4.37 39.53
CA GLY A 9 5.49 -4.77 39.04
C GLY A 9 4.77 -3.72 38.19
N VAL A 10 5.06 -2.43 38.42
CA VAL A 10 4.44 -1.33 37.65
C VAL A 10 5.08 -1.16 36.27
N PHE A 11 6.38 -1.47 36.13
CA PHE A 11 7.10 -1.35 34.86
C PHE A 11 6.64 -2.39 33.82
N ALA A 12 6.34 -3.62 34.27
CA ALA A 12 5.91 -4.70 33.38
C ALA A 12 4.48 -4.53 32.81
N VAL A 13 3.63 -3.72 33.46
CA VAL A 13 2.25 -3.46 33.00
C VAL A 13 2.19 -2.30 32.00
N LEU A 14 3.25 -1.49 31.89
CA LEU A 14 3.31 -0.35 30.97
C LEU A 14 3.83 -0.71 29.56
N GLU A 15 4.48 -1.86 29.38
CA GLU A 15 5.03 -2.28 28.08
C GLU A 15 4.00 -2.98 27.16
N SER A 16 2.83 -3.36 27.65
CA SER A 16 1.82 -4.13 26.90
C SER A 16 0.94 -3.29 25.96
N GLY A 17 1.23 -2.00 25.77
CA GLY A 17 0.34 -1.05 25.10
C GLY A 17 0.58 -0.79 23.60
N LEU A 18 1.57 -1.42 22.97
CA LEU A 18 1.91 -1.14 21.57
C LEU A 18 1.84 -2.41 20.71
N VAL A 19 0.63 -2.96 20.56
CA VAL A 19 0.32 -3.73 19.36
C VAL A 19 0.22 -2.71 18.23
N TRP A 20 1.33 -2.43 17.58
CA TRP A 20 1.33 -1.67 16.34
C TRP A 20 0.55 -2.48 15.31
N THR A 21 -0.69 -2.09 15.04
CA THR A 21 -1.39 -2.59 13.85
C THR A 21 -0.62 -2.05 12.65
N GLN A 22 0.20 -2.91 12.03
CA GLN A 22 0.83 -2.57 10.77
C GLN A 22 -0.28 -2.68 9.73
N ASN A 23 -0.80 -1.53 9.28
CA ASN A 23 -1.75 -1.51 8.18
C ASN A 23 -0.94 -1.78 6.90
N LEU A 24 -0.91 -3.05 6.51
CA LEU A 24 -0.10 -3.53 5.38
C LEU A 24 -0.60 -2.87 4.11
N LYS A 25 0.29 -2.26 3.32
CA LYS A 25 -0.11 -1.67 2.04
C LYS A 25 0.30 -2.54 0.88
N VAL A 26 -0.58 -2.61 -0.11
CA VAL A 26 -0.31 -3.19 -1.42
C VAL A 26 -0.35 -2.05 -2.44
N HIS A 27 0.81 -1.66 -2.94
CA HIS A 27 0.96 -0.65 -3.98
C HIS A 27 0.90 -1.31 -5.34
N THR A 28 -0.08 -0.96 -6.16
CA THR A 28 -0.21 -1.53 -7.50
C THR A 28 0.13 -0.49 -8.57
N ILE A 29 1.01 -0.88 -9.51
CA ILE A 29 1.51 -0.01 -10.58
C ILE A 29 1.26 -0.72 -11.91
N GLY A 30 0.52 -0.08 -12.81
CA GLY A 30 0.21 -0.71 -14.09
C GLY A 30 -0.46 0.18 -15.11
N ASP A 31 -1.01 -0.46 -16.13
CA ASP A 31 -1.62 0.18 -17.30
C ASP A 31 -3.16 0.17 -17.23
N SER A 32 -3.82 0.29 -18.40
CA SER A 32 -5.28 0.28 -18.52
C SER A 32 -5.95 -0.97 -17.97
N THR A 33 -5.26 -2.12 -17.93
CA THR A 33 -5.84 -3.37 -17.43
C THR A 33 -6.00 -3.37 -15.91
N MET A 34 -5.23 -2.54 -15.20
CA MET A 34 -5.23 -2.44 -13.74
C MET A 34 -5.89 -1.14 -13.24
N ALA A 35 -5.92 -0.09 -14.07
CA ALA A 35 -6.38 1.25 -13.68
C ALA A 35 -7.83 1.33 -13.21
N ASP A 36 -8.10 2.26 -12.28
CA ASP A 36 -9.46 2.61 -11.88
C ASP A 36 -10.14 3.46 -12.95
N TYR A 37 -11.44 3.22 -13.14
CA TYR A 37 -12.28 4.01 -14.04
C TYR A 37 -13.45 4.65 -13.29
N MET A 38 -13.90 5.83 -13.73
CA MET A 38 -15.01 6.50 -13.04
C MET A 38 -16.31 5.72 -13.24
N GLU A 39 -17.01 5.48 -12.13
CA GLU A 39 -18.32 4.88 -12.13
C GLU A 39 -19.26 5.62 -13.10
N ASN A 40 -19.89 4.86 -14.00
CA ASN A 40 -20.83 5.34 -15.02
C ASN A 40 -20.25 6.10 -16.21
N THR A 41 -18.92 6.19 -16.36
CA THR A 41 -18.29 6.80 -17.54
C THR A 41 -17.84 5.78 -18.58
N THR A 42 -17.51 4.56 -18.15
CA THR A 42 -17.04 3.47 -19.02
C THR A 42 -17.59 2.12 -18.58
N ARG A 43 -17.79 1.19 -19.53
CA ARG A 43 -18.06 -0.22 -19.21
C ARG A 43 -16.81 -1.00 -18.78
N THR A 44 -15.64 -0.42 -18.97
CA THR A 44 -14.34 -1.02 -18.63
C THR A 44 -13.98 -0.70 -17.18
N ARG A 45 -13.43 -1.70 -16.48
CA ARG A 45 -12.85 -1.60 -15.12
C ARG A 45 -11.50 -2.32 -15.15
N GLY A 46 -10.51 -1.77 -14.46
CA GLY A 46 -9.24 -2.48 -14.27
C GLY A 46 -9.35 -3.48 -13.13
N TRP A 47 -8.54 -4.53 -13.15
CA TRP A 47 -8.57 -5.54 -12.09
C TRP A 47 -8.12 -4.98 -10.72
N GLY A 48 -7.25 -3.96 -10.73
CA GLY A 48 -6.75 -3.30 -9.51
C GLY A 48 -7.85 -2.58 -8.72
N GLU A 49 -8.91 -2.14 -9.40
CA GLU A 49 -10.07 -1.47 -8.79
C GLU A 49 -10.83 -2.42 -7.85
N MET A 50 -10.90 -3.70 -8.19
CA MET A 50 -11.59 -4.73 -7.40
C MET A 50 -10.66 -5.42 -6.39
N LEU A 51 -9.36 -5.16 -6.44
CA LEU A 51 -8.37 -5.92 -5.68
C LEU A 51 -8.58 -5.80 -4.17
N GLN A 52 -9.02 -4.63 -3.69
CA GLN A 52 -9.29 -4.39 -2.26
C GLN A 52 -10.33 -5.36 -1.67
N GLU A 53 -11.31 -5.82 -2.46
CA GLU A 53 -12.38 -6.72 -2.02
C GLU A 53 -11.87 -8.12 -1.63
N PHE A 54 -10.66 -8.49 -2.07
CA PHE A 54 -10.04 -9.76 -1.73
C PHE A 54 -9.23 -9.71 -0.43
N PHE A 55 -9.11 -8.54 0.19
CA PHE A 55 -8.33 -8.35 1.41
C PHE A 55 -9.19 -7.94 2.60
N SER A 56 -8.72 -8.25 3.81
CA SER A 56 -9.32 -7.72 5.04
C SER A 56 -9.03 -6.23 5.19
N LYS A 57 -9.74 -5.56 6.11
CA LYS A 57 -9.55 -4.13 6.42
C LYS A 57 -8.17 -3.78 6.99
N GLU A 58 -7.37 -4.79 7.32
CA GLU A 58 -6.00 -4.64 7.82
C GLU A 58 -5.01 -4.39 6.68
N VAL A 59 -5.42 -4.64 5.43
CA VAL A 59 -4.63 -4.39 4.23
C VAL A 59 -5.26 -3.27 3.41
N GLN A 60 -4.45 -2.29 3.06
CA GLN A 60 -4.85 -1.19 2.18
C GLN A 60 -4.25 -1.37 0.78
N VAL A 61 -5.09 -1.47 -0.23
CA VAL A 61 -4.67 -1.45 -1.64
C VAL A 61 -4.62 -0.01 -2.13
N ILE A 62 -3.48 0.40 -2.68
CA ILE A 62 -3.28 1.72 -3.29
C ILE A 62 -2.96 1.56 -4.77
N ASN A 63 -3.93 1.89 -5.63
CA ASN A 63 -3.83 1.71 -7.07
C ASN A 63 -3.29 2.96 -7.80
N TYR A 64 -2.05 2.86 -8.28
CA TYR A 64 -1.38 3.92 -9.05
C TYR A 64 -1.53 3.73 -10.57
N ALA A 65 -2.13 2.63 -11.02
CA ALA A 65 -2.27 2.31 -12.43
C ALA A 65 -3.14 3.31 -13.20
N ARG A 66 -2.77 3.62 -14.43
CA ARG A 66 -3.55 4.53 -15.30
C ARG A 66 -3.54 4.09 -16.75
N GLY A 67 -4.72 4.13 -17.36
CA GLY A 67 -4.90 3.82 -18.77
C GLY A 67 -4.17 4.79 -19.71
N GLY A 68 -3.66 4.26 -20.82
CA GLY A 68 -3.00 5.04 -21.87
C GLY A 68 -1.63 5.60 -21.49
N ARG A 69 -1.02 5.12 -20.41
CA ARG A 69 0.32 5.53 -19.99
C ARG A 69 1.34 4.44 -20.24
N SER A 70 2.48 4.86 -20.77
CA SER A 70 3.67 4.00 -20.86
C SER A 70 4.52 4.18 -19.60
N SER A 71 5.42 3.25 -19.36
CA SER A 71 6.47 3.34 -18.34
C SER A 71 7.18 4.69 -18.31
N ARG A 72 7.39 5.30 -19.49
CA ARG A 72 8.06 6.59 -19.65
C ARG A 72 7.21 7.76 -19.17
N SER A 73 5.90 7.72 -19.40
CA SER A 73 5.00 8.78 -18.93
C SER A 73 4.76 8.67 -17.43
N PHE A 74 4.72 7.45 -16.87
CA PHE A 74 4.62 7.24 -15.42
C PHE A 74 5.75 7.94 -14.66
N TRP A 75 6.98 7.82 -15.15
CA TRP A 75 8.15 8.48 -14.56
C TRP A 75 8.13 10.00 -14.77
N LYS A 76 7.82 10.46 -15.99
CA LYS A 76 7.74 11.90 -16.29
C LYS A 76 6.66 12.64 -15.50
N GLU A 77 5.60 11.94 -15.12
CA GLU A 77 4.48 12.50 -14.34
C GLU A 77 4.71 12.47 -12.82
N GLY A 78 5.90 12.03 -12.35
CA GLY A 78 6.22 11.98 -10.92
C GLY A 78 5.37 10.96 -10.14
N ARG A 79 4.76 9.98 -10.81
CA ARG A 79 3.92 8.98 -10.14
C ARG A 79 4.75 8.01 -9.31
N TRP A 80 5.97 7.72 -9.76
CA TRP A 80 6.92 6.93 -9.00
C TRP A 80 7.33 7.61 -7.69
N ASP A 81 7.44 8.94 -7.70
CA ASP A 81 7.76 9.68 -6.48
C ASP A 81 6.63 9.53 -5.45
N LYS A 82 5.37 9.53 -5.88
CA LYS A 82 4.22 9.24 -5.01
C LYS A 82 4.24 7.83 -4.44
N VAL A 83 4.72 6.83 -5.18
CA VAL A 83 4.87 5.47 -4.65
C VAL A 83 5.94 5.46 -3.57
N LYS A 84 7.12 6.00 -3.86
CA LYS A 84 8.25 6.07 -2.92
C LYS A 84 7.93 6.83 -1.64
N GLU A 85 7.11 7.87 -1.72
CA GLU A 85 6.66 8.64 -0.55
C GLU A 85 5.72 7.85 0.36
N ASN A 86 4.99 6.87 -0.17
CA ASN A 86 3.94 6.16 0.57
C ASN A 86 4.32 4.73 0.98
N ILE A 87 5.27 4.11 0.29
CA ILE A 87 5.73 2.75 0.55
C ILE A 87 6.62 2.71 1.79
N SER A 88 6.36 1.76 2.67
CA SER A 88 7.11 1.52 3.90
C SER A 88 7.72 0.12 3.92
N PRO A 89 8.79 -0.13 4.71
CA PRO A 89 9.32 -1.47 4.88
C PRO A 89 8.24 -2.45 5.35
N GLY A 90 8.04 -3.53 4.59
CA GLY A 90 7.00 -4.53 4.85
C GLY A 90 5.78 -4.44 3.93
N ASP A 91 5.62 -3.34 3.18
CA ASP A 91 4.58 -3.22 2.16
C ASP A 91 4.91 -4.05 0.92
N TYR A 92 3.87 -4.39 0.15
CA TYR A 92 3.98 -5.11 -1.12
C TYR A 92 3.85 -4.16 -2.30
N GLU A 93 4.67 -4.39 -3.34
CA GLU A 93 4.57 -3.70 -4.63
C GLU A 93 4.25 -4.73 -5.73
N GLU A 94 3.14 -4.55 -6.43
CA GLU A 94 2.76 -5.37 -7.58
C GLU A 94 2.79 -4.52 -8.86
N CYS A 95 3.59 -4.96 -9.82
CA CYS A 95 3.86 -4.22 -11.04
C CYS A 95 3.39 -4.98 -12.28
N SER A 96 2.32 -4.48 -12.92
CA SER A 96 1.84 -4.97 -14.20
C SER A 96 2.14 -3.94 -15.28
N SER A 97 3.41 -3.86 -15.68
CA SER A 97 3.85 -3.05 -16.81
C SER A 97 4.69 -3.86 -17.78
N SER A 98 4.46 -3.66 -19.08
CA SER A 98 5.25 -4.30 -20.14
C SER A 98 6.74 -3.92 -20.14
N LYS A 99 7.16 -2.88 -19.40
CA LYS A 99 8.58 -2.54 -19.24
C LYS A 99 9.00 -2.48 -17.77
N LYS A 100 10.04 -3.24 -17.45
CA LYS A 100 10.66 -3.32 -16.11
C LYS A 100 11.06 -1.97 -15.50
N SER A 101 11.39 -0.96 -16.33
CA SER A 101 11.81 0.37 -15.88
C SER A 101 10.71 1.19 -15.19
N THR A 102 9.50 0.65 -15.01
CA THR A 102 8.38 1.36 -14.35
C THR A 102 8.38 1.16 -12.84
N CYS A 103 9.03 0.09 -12.36
CA CYS A 103 8.86 -0.46 -11.02
C CYS A 103 10.23 -0.79 -10.40
N SER A 104 11.19 0.11 -10.57
CA SER A 104 12.57 -0.02 -10.06
C SER A 104 13.07 1.33 -9.58
#